data_AF-A0A948CDG5-F1
#
_entry.id   AF-A0A948CDG5-F1
#
_cell.length_a   1.000
_cell.length_b   1.000
_cell.length_c   1.000
_cell.angle_alpha   90.00
_cell.angle_beta   90.00
_cell.angle_gamma   90.00
#
_symmetry.space_group_name_H-M   'P 1'
#
loop_
_entity.id
_entity.type
_entity.pdbx_description
1 polymer ?
#
loop_
_entity_poly.entity_id
_entity_poly.type
_entity_poly.pdbx_seq_one_letter_code
_entity_poly.pdbx_strand_id
1 'polypeptide(L)'
;MSLLLRLVATVALALPLAACAGAPAEEVGDAQVFVPDAAPDDGTPTGRSACDLVVAGIEAFNRGELVETVARFEKAVPLAEAEDEAAGTQASADLLEAVEYYAELPADEYLAASAGSPDFARYQAITLGLCGSGEPQVPGQPDDEGGVQA
;
A
#
# COMPACT_ATOMS: atom_id res chain seq x y z
N MET A 1 24.03 -51.45 -23.08
CA MET A 1 23.21 -51.38 -21.85
C MET A 1 22.11 -50.37 -22.12
N SER A 2 20.94 -50.87 -22.53
CA SER A 2 19.65 -50.69 -21.82
C SER A 2 19.09 -49.26 -21.96
N LEU A 3 18.22 -48.96 -22.94
CA LEU A 3 16.76 -49.17 -22.99
C LEU A 3 15.97 -48.47 -21.87
N LEU A 4 14.87 -47.84 -22.29
CA LEU A 4 13.65 -47.48 -21.55
C LEU A 4 13.64 -46.12 -20.83
N LEU A 5 12.54 -45.41 -20.70
CA LEU A 5 11.27 -45.28 -21.42
C LEU A 5 10.56 -44.13 -20.71
N ARG A 6 9.95 -43.23 -21.49
CA ARG A 6 8.85 -42.30 -21.18
C ARG A 6 8.16 -42.48 -19.80
N LEU A 7 7.93 -41.36 -19.10
CA LEU A 7 6.64 -41.15 -18.45
C LEU A 7 6.15 -39.71 -18.67
N VAL A 8 4.94 -39.65 -19.21
CA VAL A 8 4.11 -38.48 -19.49
C VAL A 8 3.25 -38.24 -18.24
N ALA A 9 3.17 -37.01 -17.76
CA ALA A 9 2.13 -36.59 -16.81
C ALA A 9 1.21 -35.58 -17.50
N THR A 10 0.08 -36.11 -17.92
CA THR A 10 -1.05 -35.47 -18.61
C THR A 10 -1.73 -34.43 -17.74
N VAL A 11 -1.85 -33.21 -18.30
CA VAL A 11 -2.81 -32.19 -17.87
C VAL A 11 -4.21 -32.66 -18.26
N ALA A 12 -5.09 -32.83 -17.28
CA ALA A 12 -6.52 -33.10 -17.50
C ALA A 12 -7.34 -32.41 -16.39
N LEU A 13 -7.52 -31.10 -16.53
CA LEU A 13 -8.54 -30.36 -15.78
C LEU A 13 -9.84 -30.42 -16.56
N ALA A 14 -10.69 -31.38 -16.18
CA ALA A 14 -12.06 -31.49 -16.65
C ALA A 14 -12.96 -30.54 -15.82
N LEU A 15 -13.43 -29.47 -16.45
CA LEU A 15 -14.49 -28.61 -15.93
C LEU A 15 -15.83 -29.06 -16.54
N PRO A 16 -16.82 -29.50 -15.74
CA PRO A 16 -18.13 -29.86 -16.26
C PRO A 16 -18.94 -28.62 -16.65
N LEU A 17 -19.36 -28.58 -17.91
CA LEU A 17 -20.42 -27.71 -18.45
C LEU A 17 -21.77 -28.15 -17.85
N ALA A 18 -22.21 -27.48 -16.79
CA ALA A 18 -23.60 -27.58 -16.33
C ALA A 18 -24.46 -26.59 -17.13
N ALA A 19 -25.14 -27.13 -18.15
CA ALA A 19 -26.23 -26.47 -18.83
C ALA A 19 -27.52 -26.65 -17.99
N CYS A 20 -28.10 -25.56 -17.50
CA CYS A 20 -29.48 -25.53 -17.03
C CYS A 20 -30.23 -24.42 -17.78
N ALA A 21 -31.09 -24.83 -18.70
CA ALA A 21 -32.16 -24.03 -19.26
C ALA A 21 -33.38 -24.15 -18.34
N GLY A 22 -33.99 -23.01 -17.98
CA GLY A 22 -35.25 -22.96 -17.23
C GLY A 22 -35.63 -21.55 -16.83
N ALA A 23 -36.52 -20.92 -17.60
CA ALA A 23 -37.14 -19.62 -17.33
C ALA A 23 -38.32 -19.75 -16.32
N PRO A 24 -39.12 -18.69 -16.10
CA PRO A 24 -38.89 -17.54 -15.23
C PRO A 24 -39.83 -17.58 -13.99
N ALA A 25 -39.47 -16.90 -12.91
CA ALA A 25 -40.42 -16.58 -11.84
C ALA A 25 -40.06 -15.22 -11.24
N GLU A 26 -41.00 -14.29 -11.40
CA GLU A 26 -41.05 -13.02 -10.70
C GLU A 26 -41.11 -13.27 -9.19
N GLU A 27 -40.10 -12.81 -8.46
CA GLU A 27 -40.26 -12.36 -7.08
C GLU A 27 -39.58 -11.00 -6.99
N VAL A 28 -40.40 -9.97 -6.91
CA VAL A 28 -40.03 -8.64 -6.42
C VAL A 28 -39.75 -8.81 -4.93
N GLY A 29 -38.55 -9.28 -4.61
CA GLY A 29 -38.00 -9.30 -3.27
C GLY A 29 -37.06 -8.12 -3.13
N ASP A 30 -37.49 -7.13 -2.34
CA ASP A 30 -36.74 -5.95 -1.92
C ASP A 30 -35.22 -6.17 -1.95
N ALA A 31 -34.58 -5.54 -2.94
CA ALA A 31 -33.16 -5.25 -2.85
C ALA A 31 -32.97 -4.36 -1.63
N GLN A 32 -32.63 -4.98 -0.51
CA GLN A 32 -31.99 -4.30 0.61
C GLN A 32 -30.64 -3.84 0.06
N VAL A 33 -30.67 -2.68 -0.60
CA VAL A 33 -29.48 -1.88 -0.86
C VAL A 33 -28.93 -1.61 0.53
N PHE A 34 -27.86 -2.31 0.88
CA PHE A 34 -27.00 -1.92 1.98
C PHE A 34 -26.38 -0.60 1.56
N VAL A 35 -27.14 0.49 1.75
CA VAL A 35 -26.57 1.82 1.81
C VAL A 35 -25.81 1.80 3.14
N PRO A 36 -24.47 1.83 3.15
CA PRO A 36 -23.79 2.11 4.41
C PRO A 36 -24.38 3.44 4.90
N ASP A 37 -24.99 3.38 6.08
CA ASP A 37 -25.48 4.55 6.81
C ASP A 37 -24.28 5.48 6.93
N ALA A 38 -24.23 6.50 6.08
CA ALA A 38 -23.26 7.56 6.17
C ALA A 38 -23.59 8.27 7.49
N ALA A 39 -22.90 7.84 8.55
CA ALA A 39 -22.87 8.57 9.80
C ALA A 39 -22.59 10.05 9.46
N PRO A 40 -23.32 10.99 10.07
CA PRO A 40 -23.05 12.40 9.85
C PRO A 40 -21.60 12.65 10.21
N ASP A 41 -20.83 13.06 9.20
CA ASP A 41 -19.50 13.64 9.32
C ASP A 41 -19.61 14.81 10.31
N ASP A 42 -19.27 14.55 11.56
CA ASP A 42 -19.49 15.43 12.69
C ASP A 42 -18.46 16.57 12.73
N GLY A 43 -17.67 16.75 11.66
CA GLY A 43 -16.80 17.91 11.47
C GLY A 43 -15.73 18.07 12.56
N THR A 44 -15.59 17.09 13.45
CA THR A 44 -14.43 16.94 14.30
C THR A 44 -13.28 16.63 13.35
N PRO A 45 -12.18 17.41 13.34
CA PRO A 45 -10.97 16.92 12.69
C PRO A 45 -10.67 15.60 13.38
N THR A 46 -10.94 14.47 12.72
CA THR A 46 -10.27 13.22 13.04
C THR A 46 -8.80 13.61 13.09
N GLY A 47 -8.23 13.62 14.30
CA GLY A 47 -6.85 14.05 14.49
C GLY A 47 -6.03 13.30 13.45
N ARG A 48 -5.29 14.02 12.60
CA ARG A 48 -4.47 13.36 11.57
C ARG A 48 -3.64 12.29 12.27
N SER A 49 -3.66 11.09 11.74
CA SER A 49 -2.81 9.99 12.20
C SER A 49 -1.38 10.18 11.71
N ALA A 50 -0.43 9.44 12.29
CA ALA A 50 0.91 9.35 11.73
C ALA A 50 0.86 8.87 10.27
N CYS A 51 0.02 7.88 9.96
CA CYS A 51 -0.15 7.36 8.61
C CYS A 51 -0.66 8.41 7.61
N ASP A 52 -1.57 9.30 7.99
CA ASP A 52 -2.05 10.37 7.09
C ASP A 52 -0.90 11.29 6.65
N LEU A 53 0.03 11.59 7.57
CA LEU A 53 1.20 12.41 7.27
C LEU A 53 2.28 11.65 6.51
N VAL A 54 2.47 10.36 6.79
CA VAL A 54 3.36 9.47 6.01
C VAL A 54 2.94 9.43 4.56
N VAL A 55 1.66 9.13 4.29
CA VAL A 55 1.12 9.10 2.91
C VAL A 55 1.34 10.45 2.23
N ALA A 56 1.04 11.54 2.92
CA ALA A 56 1.17 12.87 2.33
C ALA A 56 2.65 13.30 2.13
N GLY A 57 3.58 12.77 2.94
CA GLY A 57 5.02 12.92 2.75
C GLY A 57 5.52 12.16 1.52
N ILE A 58 5.03 10.93 1.32
CA ILE A 58 5.31 10.14 0.12
C ILE A 58 4.76 10.83 -1.15
N GLU A 59 3.54 11.37 -1.09
CA GLU A 59 3.00 12.15 -2.21
C GLU A 59 3.85 13.39 -2.53
N ALA A 60 4.32 14.11 -1.51
CA ALA A 60 5.24 15.22 -1.69
C ALA A 60 6.56 14.76 -2.33
N PHE A 61 7.07 13.61 -1.90
CA PHE A 61 8.28 13.01 -2.48
C PHE A 61 8.06 12.72 -3.96
N ASN A 62 6.96 12.08 -4.33
CA ASN A 62 6.61 11.74 -5.72
C ASN A 62 6.49 12.99 -6.62
N ARG A 63 6.08 14.14 -6.07
CA ARG A 63 6.05 15.43 -6.78
C ARG A 63 7.41 16.13 -6.86
N GLY A 64 8.46 15.57 -6.23
CA GLY A 64 9.78 16.18 -6.11
C GLY A 64 9.87 17.30 -5.06
N GLU A 65 8.87 17.42 -4.18
CA GLU A 65 8.79 18.46 -3.15
C GLU A 65 9.55 18.04 -1.88
N LEU A 66 10.86 17.81 -1.98
CA LEU A 66 11.66 17.16 -0.92
C LEU A 66 11.65 17.89 0.43
N VAL A 67 11.58 19.23 0.41
CA VAL A 67 11.46 20.03 1.66
C VAL A 67 10.09 19.79 2.32
N GLU A 68 9.03 19.68 1.53
CA GLU A 68 7.70 19.37 2.05
C GLU A 68 7.63 17.91 2.52
N THR A 69 8.30 16.98 1.83
CA THR A 69 8.47 15.58 2.27
C THR A 69 8.99 15.50 3.70
N VAL A 70 10.14 16.13 3.97
CA VAL A 70 10.73 16.18 5.32
C VAL A 70 9.76 16.79 6.31
N ALA A 71 9.17 17.95 5.98
CA ALA A 71 8.25 18.66 6.86
C ALA A 71 6.95 17.87 7.18
N ARG A 72 6.58 16.88 6.36
CA ARG A 72 5.48 15.96 6.67
C ARG A 72 5.92 14.85 7.61
N PHE A 73 7.09 14.26 7.40
CA PHE A 73 7.63 13.23 8.30
C PHE A 73 7.97 13.80 9.69
N GLU A 74 8.56 14.99 9.78
CA GLU A 74 8.79 15.67 11.07
C GLU A 74 7.51 15.87 11.88
N LYS A 75 6.40 16.18 11.21
CA LYS A 75 5.07 16.31 11.86
C LYS A 75 4.46 14.97 12.23
N ALA A 76 4.86 13.89 11.54
CA ALA A 76 4.40 12.54 11.82
C ALA A 76 5.08 11.93 13.06
N VAL A 77 6.34 12.31 13.35
CA VAL A 77 7.11 11.80 14.51
C VAL A 77 6.29 11.85 15.82
N PRO A 78 5.79 13.01 16.30
CA PRO A 78 5.08 13.06 17.58
C PRO A 78 3.75 12.31 17.58
N LEU A 79 3.17 12.03 16.41
CA LEU A 79 1.97 11.21 16.30
C LEU A 79 2.32 9.73 16.37
N ALA A 80 3.38 9.30 15.68
CA ALA A 80 3.87 7.93 15.70
C ALA A 80 4.35 7.54 17.10
N GLU A 81 5.00 8.46 17.83
CA GLU A 81 5.37 8.28 19.23
C GLU A 81 4.13 8.03 20.11
N ALA A 82 3.10 8.88 19.99
CA ALA A 82 1.88 8.74 20.77
C ALA A 82 1.10 7.45 20.41
N GLU A 83 1.09 7.07 19.13
CA GLU A 83 0.49 5.83 18.64
C GLU A 83 1.25 4.59 19.17
N ASP A 84 2.59 4.63 19.20
CA ASP A 84 3.40 3.54 19.77
C ASP A 84 3.25 3.43 21.28
N GLU A 85 3.25 4.54 22.02
CA GLU A 85 2.99 4.52 23.46
C GLU A 85 1.60 3.95 23.79
N ALA A 86 0.60 4.24 22.97
CA ALA A 86 -0.77 3.77 23.16
C ALA A 86 -0.95 2.30 22.79
N ALA A 87 -0.33 1.85 21.69
CA ALA A 87 -0.50 0.49 21.17
C ALA A 87 0.50 -0.50 21.78
N GLY A 88 1.76 -0.10 21.94
CA GLY A 88 2.86 -0.91 22.47
C GLY A 88 3.14 -2.17 21.63
N THR A 89 2.96 -2.09 20.31
CA THR A 89 3.10 -3.23 19.39
C THR A 89 4.36 -3.12 18.56
N GLN A 90 4.84 -4.24 18.00
CA GLN A 90 5.96 -4.19 17.06
C GLN A 90 5.65 -3.32 15.83
N ALA A 91 4.41 -3.37 15.34
CA ALA A 91 4.01 -2.61 14.17
C ALA A 91 4.04 -1.09 14.41
N SER A 92 3.63 -0.64 15.60
CA SER A 92 3.69 0.78 15.96
C SER A 92 5.13 1.26 16.17
N ALA A 93 5.99 0.43 16.76
CA ALA A 93 7.41 0.73 16.90
C ALA A 93 8.13 0.80 15.53
N ASP A 94 7.81 -0.13 14.62
CA ASP A 94 8.37 -0.15 13.26
C ASP A 94 7.94 1.11 12.48
N LEU A 95 6.70 1.58 12.67
CA LEU A 95 6.21 2.83 12.06
C LEU A 95 6.96 4.04 12.61
N LEU A 96 7.14 4.13 13.93
CA LEU A 96 7.89 5.22 14.57
C LEU A 96 9.33 5.27 14.03
N GLU A 97 10.04 4.14 14.02
CA GLU A 97 11.42 4.06 13.52
C GLU A 97 11.52 4.53 12.05
N ALA A 98 10.55 4.14 11.21
CA ALA A 98 10.52 4.57 9.82
C ALA A 98 10.29 6.08 9.68
N VAL A 99 9.36 6.64 10.46
CA VAL A 99 9.03 8.06 10.42
C VAL A 99 10.20 8.92 10.92
N GLU A 100 10.89 8.51 11.97
CA GLU A 100 12.10 9.16 12.47
C GLU A 100 13.21 9.15 11.42
N TYR A 101 13.49 7.99 10.81
CA TYR A 101 14.49 7.89 9.75
C TYR A 101 14.22 8.89 8.61
N TYR A 102 12.96 8.98 8.16
CA TYR A 102 12.60 9.93 7.12
C TYR A 102 12.71 11.38 7.59
N ALA A 103 12.26 11.70 8.80
CA ALA A 103 12.35 13.04 9.35
C ALA A 103 13.80 13.54 9.52
N GLU A 104 14.74 12.64 9.81
CA GLU A 104 16.16 12.97 10.00
C GLU A 104 16.95 13.10 8.69
N LEU A 105 16.45 12.54 7.59
CA LEU A 105 17.12 12.55 6.30
C LEU A 105 17.11 13.96 5.69
N PRO A 106 18.26 14.57 5.35
CA PRO A 106 18.29 15.87 4.71
C PRO A 106 17.57 15.86 3.36
N ALA A 107 16.82 16.93 3.05
CA ALA A 107 16.02 17.01 1.83
C ALA A 107 16.86 16.81 0.54
N ASP A 108 18.12 17.24 0.52
CA ASP A 108 19.05 17.07 -0.60
C ASP A 108 19.61 15.64 -0.73
N GLU A 109 19.52 14.82 0.32
CA GLU A 109 19.95 13.42 0.32
C GLU A 109 18.83 12.44 -0.03
N TYR A 110 17.57 12.87 0.02
CA TYR A 110 16.38 12.03 -0.19
C TYR A 110 16.41 11.21 -1.49
N LEU A 111 16.79 11.83 -2.61
CA LEU A 111 16.84 11.14 -3.91
C LEU A 111 17.96 10.11 -3.97
N ALA A 112 19.11 10.40 -3.35
CA ALA A 112 20.23 9.47 -3.30
C ALA A 112 19.90 8.28 -2.41
N ALA A 113 19.26 8.54 -1.26
CA ALA A 113 18.79 7.49 -0.36
C ALA A 113 17.72 6.62 -1.01
N SER A 114 16.71 7.21 -1.68
CA SER A 114 15.66 6.44 -2.36
C SER A 114 16.20 5.53 -3.47
N ALA A 115 17.29 5.94 -4.12
CA ALA A 115 17.86 5.19 -5.24
C ALA A 115 18.72 3.99 -4.81
N GLY A 116 19.25 3.97 -3.58
CA GLY A 116 20.25 2.96 -3.22
C GLY A 116 20.49 2.68 -1.74
N SER A 117 19.78 3.34 -0.83
CA SER A 117 19.91 3.06 0.61
C SER A 117 19.12 1.81 0.99
N PRO A 118 19.76 0.79 1.61
CA PRO A 118 19.04 -0.38 2.11
C PRO A 118 18.06 -0.02 3.24
N ASP A 119 18.38 1.00 4.03
CA ASP A 119 17.51 1.48 5.11
C ASP A 119 16.27 2.16 4.53
N PHE A 120 16.44 2.98 3.48
CA PHE A 120 15.31 3.59 2.77
C PHE A 120 14.37 2.52 2.20
N ALA A 121 14.91 1.48 1.56
CA ALA A 121 14.11 0.38 1.01
C ALA A 121 13.38 -0.41 2.11
N ARG A 122 14.03 -0.63 3.26
CA ARG A 122 13.41 -1.28 4.42
C ARG A 122 12.22 -0.48 4.95
N TYR A 123 12.42 0.80 5.24
CA TYR A 123 11.36 1.65 5.79
C TYR A 123 10.26 1.94 4.79
N GLN A 124 10.57 1.94 3.49
CA GLN A 124 9.57 2.06 2.43
C GLN A 124 8.64 0.84 2.47
N ALA A 125 9.18 -0.37 2.57
CA ALA A 125 8.37 -1.57 2.67
C ALA A 125 7.50 -1.60 3.95
N ILE A 126 8.04 -1.14 5.09
CA ILE A 126 7.31 -1.05 6.36
C ILE A 126 6.15 -0.07 6.24
N THR A 127 6.41 1.17 5.82
CA THR A 127 5.39 2.22 5.73
C THR A 127 4.30 1.89 4.72
N LEU A 128 4.65 1.26 3.59
CA LEU A 128 3.67 0.74 2.63
C LEU A 128 2.79 -0.37 3.22
N GLY A 129 3.38 -1.28 3.98
CA GLY A 129 2.66 -2.38 4.61
C GLY A 129 1.71 -1.92 5.73
N LEU A 130 2.07 -0.85 6.44
CA LEU A 130 1.34 -0.35 7.60
C LEU A 130 0.32 0.74 7.27
N CYS A 131 0.68 1.69 6.40
CA CYS A 131 -0.14 2.88 6.11
C CYS A 131 -0.88 2.81 4.77
N GLY A 132 -0.59 1.82 3.92
CA GLY A 132 -1.27 1.65 2.63
C GLY A 132 -0.67 2.43 1.47
N SER A 133 -1.41 2.47 0.36
CA SER A 133 -0.89 2.63 -1.00
C SER A 133 -0.51 4.06 -1.38
N GLY A 134 0.71 4.45 -1.05
CA GLY A 134 1.49 5.41 -1.82
C GLY A 134 2.87 4.82 -2.03
N GLU A 135 3.18 4.30 -3.22
CA GLU A 135 4.55 3.89 -3.51
C GLU A 135 5.43 5.14 -3.70
N PRO A 136 6.54 5.28 -2.95
CA PRO A 136 7.51 6.31 -3.25
C PRO A 136 8.12 6.02 -4.63
N GLN A 137 7.76 6.86 -5.60
CA GLN A 137 8.32 6.86 -6.94
C GLN A 137 9.51 7.79 -6.97
N VAL A 138 10.60 7.36 -7.60
CA VAL A 138 11.73 8.26 -7.86
C VAL A 138 11.23 9.39 -8.77
N PRO A 139 11.25 10.66 -8.32
CA PRO A 139 10.71 11.77 -9.10
C PRO A 139 11.39 11.88 -10.47
N GLY A 140 10.59 11.96 -11.53
CA GLY A 140 11.08 12.06 -12.91
C GLY A 140 11.55 10.75 -13.53
N GLN A 141 11.43 9.61 -12.84
CA GLN A 141 11.55 8.31 -13.47
C GLN A 141 10.25 8.00 -14.23
N PRO A 142 10.30 7.66 -15.53
CA PRO A 142 9.08 7.29 -16.25
C PRO A 142 8.45 6.07 -15.59
N ASP A 143 7.12 6.09 -15.45
CA ASP A 143 6.36 4.90 -15.09
C ASP A 143 6.65 3.84 -16.17
N ASP A 144 7.37 2.78 -15.83
CA ASP A 144 7.56 1.62 -16.70
C ASP A 144 6.25 0.82 -16.85
N GLU A 145 5.12 1.49 -17.13
CA GLU A 145 3.87 0.90 -17.60
C GLU A 145 3.84 0.79 -19.15
N GLY A 146 5.03 0.76 -19.78
CA GLY A 146 5.23 0.60 -21.23
C GLY A 146 5.54 -0.82 -21.70
N GLY A 147 5.24 -1.86 -20.90
CA GLY A 147 5.59 -3.24 -21.17
C GLY A 147 4.69 -3.95 -22.19
N VAL A 148 5.04 -3.84 -23.48
CA VAL A 148 4.79 -4.77 -24.61
C VAL A 148 3.37 -5.33 -24.83
N GLN A 149 2.67 -4.75 -25.81
CA GLN A 149 1.71 -5.53 -26.61
C GLN A 149 2.49 -6.56 -27.44
N ALA A 150 2.23 -7.84 -27.24
CA ALA A 150 2.65 -8.94 -28.10
C ALA A 150 1.46 -9.82 -28.45
#